data_AF-A0A2N1Y2F4-F1
#
_entry.id   AF-A0A2N1Y2F4-F1
#
_cell.length_a   1.000
_cell.length_b   1.000
_cell.length_c   1.000
_cell.angle_alpha   90.00
_cell.angle_beta   90.00
_cell.angle_gamma   90.00
#
_symmetry.space_group_name_H-M   'P 1'
#
loop_
_entity.id
_entity.type
_entity.pdbx_description
1 polymer ?
#
loop_
_entity_poly.entity_id
_entity_poly.type
_entity_poly.pdbx_seq_one_letter_code
_entity_poly.pdbx_strand_id
1 'polypeptide(L)'
;MTDFSNPLSALGARILELPSFTSTRSAASTIGAASQALTNLRRDMEVLAQDRTMTEAGQLARVATLTTRRLSGQPAQLAAGARAAASAALTAMEKLKAAERVPIEERHLAPEIRAHVRGLDLHERVAFMAEATKNADLPTLRAVVEVPGFLTQVSPQMLDLARAKIHEIVAPDAVAEAEAAQAAAEMLLIGEKLIKDELDRGRSATALELAAKAANAAAVMTGAA
;
A
#
# COMPACT_ATOMS: atom_id res chain seq x y z
N MET A 1 -17.31 -10.56 25.48
CA MET A 1 -17.46 -10.45 24.02
C MET A 1 -16.86 -9.13 23.60
N THR A 2 -15.57 -9.12 23.28
CA THR A 2 -14.92 -7.93 22.71
C THR A 2 -15.39 -7.77 21.27
N ASP A 3 -15.76 -6.55 20.92
CA ASP A 3 -16.27 -6.17 19.61
C ASP A 3 -15.14 -6.25 18.58
N PHE A 4 -14.93 -7.44 18.02
CA PHE A 4 -13.94 -7.71 16.99
C PHE A 4 -14.50 -7.27 15.63
N SER A 5 -14.47 -5.96 15.39
CA SER A 5 -14.55 -5.41 14.03
C SER A 5 -13.48 -6.09 13.18
N ASN A 6 -13.87 -6.68 12.04
CA ASN A 6 -12.95 -7.33 11.13
C ASN A 6 -12.03 -6.26 10.51
N PRO A 7 -10.74 -6.18 10.86
CA PRO A 7 -9.88 -5.09 10.42
C PRO A 7 -9.72 -5.04 8.89
N LEU A 8 -9.89 -6.17 8.18
CA LEU A 8 -9.90 -6.20 6.72
C LEU A 8 -11.15 -5.56 6.12
N SER A 9 -12.30 -5.60 6.82
CA SER A 9 -13.51 -4.90 6.36
C SER A 9 -13.35 -3.38 6.45
N ALA A 10 -12.68 -2.88 7.49
CA ALA A 10 -12.33 -1.46 7.61
C ALA A 10 -11.33 -1.02 6.52
N LEU A 11 -10.35 -1.87 6.20
CA LEU A 11 -9.45 -1.62 5.05
C LEU A 11 -10.20 -1.64 3.73
N GLY A 12 -11.13 -2.58 3.53
CA GLY A 12 -11.95 -2.65 2.32
C GLY A 12 -12.80 -1.40 2.13
N ALA A 13 -13.45 -0.90 3.19
CA ALA A 13 -14.21 0.35 3.15
C ALA A 13 -13.31 1.54 2.77
N ARG A 14 -12.12 1.63 3.36
CA ARG A 14 -11.14 2.68 3.03
C ARG A 14 -10.65 2.64 1.58
N ILE A 15 -10.45 1.45 0.98
CA ILE A 15 -10.10 1.38 -0.45
C ILE A 15 -11.23 1.92 -1.33
N LEU A 16 -12.48 1.70 -0.95
CA LEU A 16 -13.64 2.18 -1.71
C LEU A 16 -13.81 3.70 -1.64
N GLU A 17 -13.19 4.37 -0.66
CA GLU A 17 -13.12 5.84 -0.55
C GLU A 17 -12.05 6.43 -1.49
N LEU A 18 -11.12 5.62 -1.99
CA LEU A 18 -10.12 6.08 -2.94
C LEU A 18 -10.74 6.35 -4.33
N PRO A 19 -10.16 7.26 -5.12
CA PRO A 19 -10.52 7.43 -6.52
C PRO A 19 -10.60 6.10 -7.29
N SER A 20 -11.62 5.97 -8.13
CA SER A 20 -11.98 4.70 -8.77
C SER A 20 -11.10 4.38 -9.99
N PHE A 21 -9.87 3.94 -9.74
CA PHE A 21 -8.94 3.42 -10.74
C PHE A 21 -8.98 1.89 -10.83
N THR A 22 -8.40 1.34 -11.89
CA THR A 22 -8.35 -0.13 -12.05
C THR A 22 -7.54 -0.79 -10.93
N SER A 23 -6.45 -0.14 -10.49
CA SER A 23 -5.62 -0.60 -9.36
C SER A 23 -6.41 -0.63 -8.04
N THR A 24 -7.17 0.43 -7.72
CA THR A 24 -7.96 0.50 -6.48
C THR A 24 -9.13 -0.48 -6.48
N ARG A 25 -9.81 -0.67 -7.63
CA ARG A 25 -10.86 -1.71 -7.76
C ARG A 25 -10.31 -3.12 -7.54
N SER A 26 -9.17 -3.44 -8.16
CA SER A 26 -8.52 -4.75 -7.98
C SER A 26 -8.05 -4.96 -6.54
N ALA A 27 -7.56 -3.90 -5.89
CA ALA A 27 -7.18 -3.95 -4.48
C ALA A 27 -8.41 -4.20 -3.58
N ALA A 28 -9.51 -3.50 -3.82
CA ALA A 28 -10.78 -3.67 -3.10
C ALA A 28 -11.31 -5.10 -3.22
N SER A 29 -11.30 -5.68 -4.43
CA SER A 29 -11.73 -7.07 -4.62
C SER A 29 -10.84 -8.07 -3.89
N THR A 30 -9.52 -7.83 -3.86
CA THR A 30 -8.57 -8.70 -3.17
C THR A 30 -8.75 -8.65 -1.66
N ILE A 31 -8.90 -7.44 -1.08
CA ILE A 31 -9.20 -7.28 0.35
C ILE A 31 -10.59 -7.86 0.69
N GLY A 32 -11.58 -7.67 -0.17
CA GLY A 32 -12.91 -8.24 -0.02
C GLY A 32 -12.88 -9.77 0.06
N ALA A 33 -12.12 -10.43 -0.83
CA ALA A 33 -11.95 -11.87 -0.81
C ALA A 33 -11.27 -12.36 0.49
N ALA A 34 -10.21 -11.69 0.93
CA ALA A 34 -9.53 -12.01 2.19
C ALA A 34 -10.44 -11.81 3.42
N SER A 35 -11.23 -10.72 3.43
CA SER A 35 -12.22 -10.43 4.46
C SER A 35 -13.32 -11.49 4.54
N GLN A 36 -13.80 -11.96 3.39
CA GLN A 36 -14.77 -13.06 3.32
C GLN A 36 -14.16 -14.37 3.82
N ALA A 37 -12.88 -14.65 3.52
CA ALA A 37 -12.19 -15.82 4.02
C ALA A 37 -12.08 -15.83 5.56
N LEU A 38 -11.78 -14.68 6.18
CA LEU A 38 -11.80 -14.53 7.65
C LEU A 38 -13.19 -14.71 8.24
N THR A 39 -14.21 -14.11 7.62
CA THR A 39 -15.61 -14.25 8.08
C THR A 39 -16.05 -15.71 8.05
N ASN A 40 -15.70 -16.43 6.98
CA ASN A 40 -15.99 -17.86 6.86
C ASN A 40 -15.23 -18.69 7.90
N LEU A 41 -13.94 -18.39 8.14
CA LEU A 41 -13.16 -19.04 9.19
C LEU A 41 -13.81 -18.86 10.56
N ARG A 42 -14.21 -17.63 10.90
CA ARG A 42 -14.88 -17.32 12.17
C ARG A 42 -16.17 -18.11 12.34
N ARG A 43 -16.99 -18.17 11.29
CA ARG A 43 -18.23 -18.96 11.31
C ARG A 43 -17.94 -20.45 11.53
N ASP A 44 -16.92 -20.98 10.85
CA ASP A 44 -16.49 -22.37 11.04
C ASP A 44 -16.01 -22.61 12.49
N MET A 45 -15.29 -21.65 13.11
CA MET A 45 -14.85 -21.73 14.52
C MET A 45 -16.02 -21.68 15.50
N GLU A 46 -17.03 -20.84 15.26
CA GLU A 46 -18.23 -20.74 16.09
C GLU A 46 -19.03 -22.05 16.09
N VAL A 47 -19.13 -22.70 14.93
CA VAL A 47 -19.76 -24.03 14.81
C VAL A 47 -18.95 -25.08 15.59
N LEU A 48 -17.62 -25.06 15.51
CA LEU A 48 -16.77 -25.99 16.27
C LEU A 48 -16.86 -25.79 17.78
N ALA A 49 -16.97 -24.55 18.24
CA ALA A 49 -17.11 -24.25 19.66
C ALA A 49 -18.42 -24.81 20.25
N GLN A 50 -19.44 -25.02 19.42
CA GLN A 50 -20.73 -25.60 19.83
C GLN A 50 -20.72 -27.14 19.82
N ASP A 51 -19.71 -27.77 19.21
CA ASP A 51 -19.61 -29.22 19.14
C ASP A 51 -19.11 -29.81 20.47
N ARG A 52 -20.07 -30.28 21.28
CA ARG A 52 -19.81 -30.92 22.58
C ARG A 52 -19.19 -32.32 22.47
N THR A 53 -19.13 -32.90 21.28
CA THR A 53 -18.58 -34.24 21.07
C THR A 53 -17.06 -34.23 20.87
N MET A 54 -16.47 -33.05 20.61
CA MET A 54 -15.03 -32.89 20.46
C MET A 54 -14.35 -32.59 21.79
N THR A 55 -13.17 -33.20 21.99
CA THR A 55 -12.23 -32.79 23.04
C THR A 55 -11.60 -31.44 22.68
N GLU A 56 -11.14 -30.70 23.69
CA GLU A 56 -10.46 -29.40 23.48
C GLU A 56 -9.27 -29.52 22.50
N ALA A 57 -8.48 -30.59 22.62
CA ALA A 57 -7.38 -30.87 21.69
C ALA A 57 -7.89 -31.11 20.25
N GLY A 58 -9.00 -31.84 20.09
CA GLY A 58 -9.61 -32.05 18.78
C GLY A 58 -10.14 -30.76 18.15
N GLN A 59 -10.73 -29.88 18.96
CA GLN A 59 -11.20 -28.57 18.50
C GLN A 59 -10.03 -27.72 18.00
N LEU A 60 -8.91 -27.67 18.73
CA LEU A 60 -7.71 -26.92 18.32
C LEU A 60 -7.10 -27.43 16.99
N ALA A 61 -6.96 -28.75 16.83
CA ALA A 61 -6.47 -29.36 15.59
C ALA A 61 -7.36 -28.99 14.38
N ARG A 62 -8.68 -28.97 14.61
CA ARG A 62 -9.68 -28.65 13.58
C ARG A 62 -9.63 -27.18 13.21
N VAL A 63 -9.51 -26.28 14.20
CA VAL A 63 -9.32 -24.84 13.98
C VAL A 63 -8.07 -24.59 13.14
N ALA A 64 -6.92 -25.16 13.48
CA ALA A 64 -5.69 -24.96 12.71
C ALA A 64 -5.76 -25.48 11.26
N THR A 65 -6.41 -26.62 11.05
CA THR A 65 -6.67 -27.18 9.72
C THR A 65 -7.54 -26.23 8.90
N LEU A 66 -8.61 -25.70 9.50
CA LEU A 66 -9.48 -24.72 8.86
C LEU A 66 -8.76 -23.42 8.56
N THR A 67 -8.00 -22.86 9.51
CA THR A 67 -7.20 -21.64 9.33
C THR A 67 -6.24 -21.81 8.16
N THR A 68 -5.48 -22.92 8.12
CA THR A 68 -4.56 -23.20 7.03
C THR A 68 -5.30 -23.35 5.70
N ARG A 69 -6.40 -24.11 5.66
CA ARG A 69 -7.19 -24.33 4.43
C ARG A 69 -7.82 -23.05 3.90
N ARG A 70 -8.30 -22.16 4.77
CA ARG A 70 -9.00 -20.93 4.39
C ARG A 70 -8.02 -19.81 4.02
N LEU A 71 -6.90 -19.71 4.73
CA LEU A 71 -6.03 -18.52 4.67
C LEU A 71 -4.71 -18.75 3.92
N SER A 72 -4.22 -19.97 3.72
CA SER A 72 -2.86 -20.21 3.18
C SER A 72 -2.55 -19.54 1.84
N GLY A 73 -3.54 -19.39 0.95
CA GLY A 73 -3.38 -18.71 -0.34
C GLY A 73 -3.55 -17.18 -0.29
N GLN A 74 -4.15 -16.65 0.77
CA GLN A 74 -4.53 -15.24 0.86
C GLN A 74 -3.32 -14.28 0.95
N PRO A 75 -2.25 -14.56 1.74
CA PRO A 75 -1.07 -13.70 1.76
C PRO A 75 -0.42 -13.53 0.38
N ALA A 76 -0.32 -14.61 -0.40
CA ALA A 76 0.27 -14.55 -1.73
C ALA A 76 -0.58 -13.70 -2.69
N GLN A 77 -1.91 -13.80 -2.60
CA GLN A 77 -2.84 -12.96 -3.39
C GLN A 77 -2.74 -11.49 -3.02
N LEU A 78 -2.71 -11.16 -1.72
CA LEU A 78 -2.55 -9.80 -1.23
C LEU A 78 -1.19 -9.20 -1.64
N ALA A 79 -0.10 -9.96 -1.51
CA ALA A 79 1.24 -9.55 -1.95
C ALA A 79 1.33 -9.35 -3.47
N ALA A 80 0.64 -10.19 -4.26
CA ALA A 80 0.56 -10.01 -5.71
C ALA A 80 -0.23 -8.74 -6.07
N GLY A 81 -1.36 -8.51 -5.41
CA GLY A 81 -2.12 -7.27 -5.56
C GLY A 81 -1.31 -6.03 -5.20
N ALA A 82 -0.55 -6.07 -4.09
CA ALA A 82 0.27 -4.95 -3.64
C ALA A 82 1.34 -4.61 -4.69
N ARG A 83 1.99 -5.63 -5.26
CA ARG A 83 2.95 -5.45 -6.37
C ARG A 83 2.30 -4.87 -7.62
N ALA A 84 1.09 -5.32 -7.97
CA ALA A 84 0.35 -4.78 -9.11
C ALA A 84 -0.04 -3.31 -8.89
N ALA A 85 -0.51 -2.95 -7.69
CA ALA A 85 -0.82 -1.58 -7.32
C ALA A 85 0.43 -0.68 -7.31
N ALA A 86 1.56 -1.17 -6.77
CA ALA A 86 2.84 -0.45 -6.82
C ALA A 86 3.33 -0.24 -8.26
N SER A 87 3.17 -1.25 -9.14
CA SER A 87 3.49 -1.10 -10.56
C SER A 87 2.61 -0.03 -11.24
N ALA A 88 1.32 0.02 -10.90
CA ALA A 88 0.42 1.06 -11.41
C ALA A 88 0.83 2.46 -10.93
N ALA A 89 1.23 2.59 -9.66
CA ALA A 89 1.77 3.84 -9.12
C ALA A 89 3.02 4.30 -9.88
N LEU A 90 3.95 3.38 -10.17
CA LEU A 90 5.15 3.69 -10.97
C LEU A 90 4.79 4.17 -12.37
N THR A 91 3.84 3.51 -13.06
CA THR A 91 3.36 3.96 -14.37
C THR A 91 2.72 5.34 -14.31
N ALA A 92 1.95 5.64 -13.27
CA ALA A 92 1.39 6.97 -13.07
C ALA A 92 2.49 8.02 -12.83
N MET A 93 3.51 7.70 -12.01
CA MET A 93 4.67 8.55 -11.80
C MET A 93 5.49 8.80 -13.07
N GLU A 94 5.57 7.84 -13.99
CA GLU A 94 6.20 8.04 -15.30
C GLU A 94 5.44 9.06 -16.16
N LYS A 95 4.10 9.07 -16.10
CA LYS A 95 3.28 10.11 -16.76
C LYS A 95 3.57 11.49 -16.15
N LEU A 96 3.72 11.58 -14.83
CA LEU A 96 4.08 12.81 -14.14
C LEU A 96 5.45 13.34 -14.60
N LYS A 97 6.47 12.47 -14.65
CA LYS A 97 7.80 12.83 -15.19
C LYS A 97 7.76 13.29 -16.64
N ALA A 98 6.85 12.74 -17.45
CA ALA A 98 6.65 13.22 -18.81
C ALA A 98 6.06 14.65 -18.83
N ALA A 99 5.19 14.99 -17.88
CA ALA A 99 4.60 16.33 -17.74
C ALA A 99 5.60 17.41 -17.29
N GLU A 100 6.68 17.02 -16.59
CA GLU A 100 7.79 17.90 -16.20
C GLU A 100 8.63 18.39 -17.38
N ARG A 101 8.60 17.69 -18.53
CA ARG A 101 9.43 18.02 -19.69
C ARG A 101 8.96 19.32 -20.34
N VAL A 102 9.92 20.11 -20.81
CA VAL A 102 9.64 21.30 -21.62
C VAL A 102 9.12 20.86 -23.00
N PRO A 103 7.92 21.33 -23.42
CA PRO A 103 7.39 21.12 -24.77
C PRO A 103 8.36 21.59 -25.84
N ILE A 104 8.32 20.99 -27.03
CA ILE A 104 9.29 21.28 -28.10
C ILE A 104 9.23 22.76 -28.49
N GLU A 105 8.04 23.34 -28.46
CA GLU A 105 7.76 24.73 -28.78
C GLU A 105 8.44 25.71 -27.81
N GLU A 106 8.60 25.33 -26.54
CA GLU A 106 9.12 26.18 -25.46
C GLU A 106 10.63 25.97 -25.20
N ARG A 107 11.23 24.92 -25.76
CA ARG A 107 12.64 24.54 -25.51
C ARG A 107 13.66 25.61 -25.84
N HIS A 108 13.33 26.50 -26.78
CA HIS A 108 14.23 27.58 -27.19
C HIS A 108 14.42 28.64 -26.08
N LEU A 109 13.41 28.86 -25.24
CA LEU A 109 13.45 29.83 -24.13
C LEU A 109 14.01 29.24 -22.83
N ALA A 110 13.97 27.91 -22.68
CA ALA A 110 14.39 27.25 -21.44
C ALA A 110 15.85 27.57 -21.01
N PRO A 111 16.85 27.66 -21.90
CA PRO A 111 18.20 28.09 -21.52
C PRO A 111 18.25 29.52 -20.98
N GLU A 112 17.49 30.44 -21.58
CA GLU A 112 17.45 31.86 -21.18
C GLU A 112 16.81 32.02 -19.80
N ILE A 113 15.69 31.35 -19.57
CA ILE A 113 15.02 31.31 -18.26
C ILE A 113 15.97 30.79 -17.19
N ARG A 114 16.65 29.66 -17.45
CA ARG A 114 17.62 29.08 -16.50
C ARG A 114 18.80 30.01 -16.23
N ALA A 115 19.31 30.69 -17.26
CA ALA A 115 20.39 31.66 -17.12
C ALA A 115 19.97 32.86 -16.27
N HIS A 116 18.73 33.36 -16.47
CA HIS A 116 18.15 34.42 -15.68
C HIS A 116 18.02 34.02 -14.20
N VAL A 117 17.36 32.89 -13.91
CA VAL A 117 17.17 32.37 -12.54
C VAL A 117 18.50 32.17 -11.80
N ARG A 118 19.52 31.69 -12.51
CA ARG A 118 20.88 31.53 -11.97
C ARG A 118 21.55 32.87 -11.65
N GLY A 119 21.26 33.92 -12.43
CA GLY A 119 21.82 35.26 -12.26
C GLY A 119 21.20 36.07 -11.11
N LEU A 120 19.99 35.70 -10.68
CA LEU A 120 19.33 36.31 -9.53
C LEU A 120 20.06 35.98 -8.22
N ASP A 121 19.98 36.90 -7.25
CA ASP A 121 20.40 36.58 -5.89
C ASP A 121 19.46 35.55 -5.24
N LEU A 122 19.83 35.01 -4.07
CA LEU A 122 19.01 33.98 -3.42
C LEU A 122 17.58 34.47 -3.08
N HIS A 123 17.43 35.72 -2.63
CA HIS A 123 16.15 36.26 -2.20
C HIS A 123 15.23 36.53 -3.40
N GLU A 124 15.77 37.17 -4.44
CA GLU A 124 15.10 37.40 -5.73
C GLU A 124 14.71 36.10 -6.41
N ARG A 125 15.58 35.09 -6.37
CA ARG A 125 15.29 33.76 -6.92
C ARG A 125 14.12 33.08 -6.22
N VAL A 126 14.09 33.13 -4.89
CA VAL A 126 12.97 32.56 -4.11
C VAL A 126 11.67 33.30 -4.45
N ALA A 127 11.71 34.64 -4.51
CA ALA A 127 10.54 35.45 -4.88
C ALA A 127 10.06 35.13 -6.31
N PHE A 128 10.97 35.05 -7.27
CA PHE A 128 10.68 34.71 -8.67
C PHE A 128 10.04 33.32 -8.79
N MET A 129 10.59 32.31 -8.11
CA MET A 129 10.03 30.95 -8.12
C MET A 129 8.66 30.89 -7.43
N ALA A 130 8.47 31.64 -6.34
CA ALA A 130 7.18 31.73 -5.65
C ALA A 130 6.12 32.39 -6.54
N GLU A 131 6.49 33.45 -7.27
CA GLU A 131 5.61 34.11 -8.23
C GLU A 131 5.26 33.20 -9.41
N ALA A 132 6.24 32.53 -10.02
CA ALA A 132 6.01 31.55 -11.08
C ALA A 132 5.06 30.42 -10.64
N THR A 133 5.24 29.92 -9.40
CA THR A 133 4.37 28.90 -8.81
C THR A 133 2.95 29.43 -8.59
N LYS A 134 2.81 30.64 -8.05
CA LYS A 134 1.53 31.30 -7.80
C LYS A 134 0.76 31.58 -9.09
N ASN A 135 1.46 32.02 -10.13
CA ASN A 135 0.88 32.37 -11.43
C ASN A 135 0.72 31.18 -12.38
N ALA A 136 1.13 29.98 -11.97
CA ALA A 136 1.10 28.78 -12.81
C ALA A 136 1.89 28.97 -14.13
N ASP A 137 3.04 29.64 -14.08
CA ASP A 137 3.91 29.88 -15.24
C ASP A 137 4.66 28.60 -15.64
N LEU A 138 3.95 27.73 -16.38
CA LEU A 138 4.46 26.41 -16.77
C LEU A 138 5.77 26.46 -17.57
N PRO A 139 5.97 27.35 -18.55
CA PRO A 139 7.25 27.47 -19.26
C PRO A 139 8.43 27.69 -18.29
N THR A 140 8.27 28.61 -17.33
CA THR A 140 9.31 28.90 -16.34
C THR A 140 9.54 27.72 -15.40
N LEU A 141 8.47 27.16 -14.84
CA LEU A 141 8.56 26.04 -13.89
C LEU A 141 9.22 24.82 -14.54
N ARG A 142 8.81 24.44 -15.77
CA ARG A 142 9.39 23.30 -16.50
C ARG A 142 10.84 23.53 -16.87
N ALA A 143 11.19 24.73 -17.34
CA ALA A 143 12.57 25.07 -17.68
C ALA A 143 13.51 24.92 -16.48
N VAL A 144 13.05 25.27 -15.28
CA VAL A 144 13.83 25.16 -14.04
C VAL A 144 13.88 23.71 -13.52
N VAL A 145 12.78 22.97 -13.60
CA VAL A 145 12.65 21.60 -13.09
C VAL A 145 13.36 20.55 -13.95
N GLU A 146 13.46 20.77 -15.27
CA GLU A 146 14.08 19.84 -16.22
C GLU A 146 15.57 19.60 -15.96
N VAL A 147 16.24 20.51 -15.25
CA VAL A 147 17.66 20.41 -14.91
C VAL A 147 17.92 20.16 -13.42
N PRO A 148 19.08 19.56 -13.08
CA PRO A 148 19.54 19.50 -11.70
C PRO A 148 19.62 20.90 -11.05
N GLY A 149 19.17 20.99 -9.79
CA GLY A 149 19.09 22.28 -9.08
C GLY A 149 20.40 23.05 -8.93
N PHE A 150 21.56 22.38 -8.99
CA PHE A 150 22.85 23.07 -8.97
C PHE A 150 23.10 23.92 -10.22
N LEU A 151 22.44 23.64 -11.36
CA LEU A 151 22.57 24.42 -12.59
C LEU A 151 21.76 25.72 -12.55
N THR A 152 20.64 25.73 -11.82
CA THR A 152 19.78 26.90 -11.60
C THR A 152 20.03 27.57 -10.24
N GLN A 153 20.85 26.93 -9.39
CA GLN A 153 21.04 27.26 -7.98
C GLN A 153 19.71 27.31 -7.18
N VAL A 154 18.69 26.58 -7.62
CA VAL A 154 17.40 26.44 -6.94
C VAL A 154 17.51 25.27 -5.95
N SER A 155 17.03 25.47 -4.72
CA SER A 155 17.05 24.44 -3.69
C SER A 155 16.17 23.24 -4.08
N PRO A 156 16.50 22.02 -3.62
CA PRO A 156 15.66 20.84 -3.89
C PRO A 156 14.20 21.04 -3.48
N GLN A 157 13.95 21.68 -2.33
CA GLN A 157 12.60 21.91 -1.82
C GLN A 157 11.76 22.80 -2.75
N MET A 158 12.37 23.82 -3.35
CA MET A 158 11.68 24.68 -4.33
C MET A 158 11.40 23.93 -5.64
N LEU A 159 12.33 23.08 -6.08
CA LEU A 159 12.10 22.23 -7.26
C LEU A 159 10.95 21.24 -7.01
N ASP A 160 10.87 20.67 -5.81
CA ASP A 160 9.78 19.76 -5.45
C ASP A 160 8.43 20.48 -5.42
N LEU A 161 8.38 21.71 -4.90
CA LEU A 161 7.18 22.54 -4.96
C LEU A 161 6.78 22.88 -6.41
N ALA A 162 7.75 23.24 -7.25
CA ALA A 162 7.52 23.52 -8.67
C ALA A 162 7.00 22.27 -9.41
N ARG A 163 7.59 21.09 -9.17
CA ARG A 163 7.11 19.80 -9.70
C ARG A 163 5.68 19.52 -9.28
N ALA A 164 5.38 19.65 -7.99
CA ALA A 164 4.04 19.44 -7.46
C ALA A 164 3.03 20.35 -8.17
N LYS A 165 3.40 21.62 -8.40
CA LYS A 165 2.53 22.55 -9.11
C LYS A 165 2.33 22.19 -10.59
N ILE A 166 3.39 21.78 -11.29
CA ILE A 166 3.30 21.28 -12.67
C ILE A 166 2.35 20.07 -12.73
N HIS A 167 2.51 19.12 -11.82
CA HIS A 167 1.70 17.91 -11.78
C HIS A 167 0.22 18.22 -11.51
N GLU A 168 -0.06 19.13 -10.56
CA GLU A 168 -1.41 19.60 -10.25
C GLU A 168 -2.13 20.17 -11.48
N ILE A 169 -1.43 20.96 -12.29
CA ILE A 169 -2.02 21.65 -13.45
C ILE A 169 -2.12 20.75 -14.68
N VAL A 170 -1.05 20.02 -14.98
CA VAL A 170 -0.88 19.34 -16.27
C VAL A 170 -1.44 17.92 -16.25
N ALA A 171 -1.32 17.23 -15.11
CA ALA A 171 -1.66 15.81 -14.99
C ALA A 171 -2.34 15.48 -13.65
N PRO A 172 -3.43 16.18 -13.26
CA PRO A 172 -4.11 15.97 -11.98
C PRO A 172 -4.60 14.52 -11.83
N ASP A 173 -5.08 13.92 -12.91
CA ASP A 173 -5.54 12.52 -12.92
C ASP A 173 -4.40 11.54 -12.61
N ALA A 174 -3.18 11.82 -13.10
CA ALA A 174 -2.02 10.97 -12.86
C ALA A 174 -1.51 11.12 -11.41
N VAL A 175 -1.65 12.31 -10.80
CA VAL A 175 -1.38 12.50 -9.36
C VAL A 175 -2.36 11.67 -8.54
N ALA A 176 -3.66 11.82 -8.80
CA ALA A 176 -4.69 11.06 -8.12
C ALA A 176 -4.51 9.54 -8.31
N GLU A 177 -4.14 9.09 -9.52
CA GLU A 177 -3.87 7.68 -9.83
C GLU A 177 -2.66 7.16 -9.04
N ALA A 178 -1.56 7.92 -8.99
CA ALA A 178 -0.36 7.53 -8.25
C ALA A 178 -0.61 7.42 -6.74
N GLU A 179 -1.26 8.42 -6.15
CA GLU A 179 -1.60 8.45 -4.72
C GLU A 179 -2.56 7.32 -4.34
N ALA A 180 -3.62 7.12 -5.14
CA ALA A 180 -4.60 6.07 -4.92
C ALA A 180 -3.98 4.67 -5.07
N ALA A 181 -3.09 4.47 -6.06
CA ALA A 181 -2.39 3.21 -6.26
C ALA A 181 -1.40 2.91 -5.13
N GLN A 182 -0.68 3.92 -4.62
CA GLN A 182 0.22 3.77 -3.48
C GLN A 182 -0.56 3.43 -2.20
N ALA A 183 -1.64 4.16 -1.90
CA ALA A 183 -2.50 3.87 -0.77
C ALA A 183 -3.10 2.45 -0.86
N ALA A 184 -3.54 2.03 -2.04
CA ALA A 184 -4.03 0.66 -2.26
C ALA A 184 -2.94 -0.40 -2.01
N ALA A 185 -1.70 -0.16 -2.45
CA ALA A 185 -0.59 -1.05 -2.20
C ALA A 185 -0.29 -1.20 -0.70
N GLU A 186 -0.28 -0.10 0.05
CA GLU A 186 -0.08 -0.10 1.50
C GLU A 186 -1.18 -0.88 2.23
N MET A 187 -2.45 -0.66 1.87
CA MET A 187 -3.58 -1.37 2.47
C MET A 187 -3.51 -2.88 2.21
N LEU A 188 -3.05 -3.30 1.02
CA LEU A 188 -2.85 -4.71 0.69
C LEU A 188 -1.72 -5.34 1.52
N LEU A 189 -0.62 -4.61 1.76
CA LEU A 189 0.47 -5.07 2.63
C LEU A 189 0.05 -5.19 4.10
N ILE A 190 -0.76 -4.24 4.59
CA ILE A 190 -1.36 -4.34 5.93
C ILE A 190 -2.27 -5.57 5.99
N GLY A 191 -3.11 -5.77 4.97
CA GLY A 191 -3.98 -6.94 4.87
C GLY A 191 -3.20 -8.26 4.86
N GLU A 192 -2.10 -8.32 4.11
CA GLU A 192 -1.21 -9.48 4.05
C GLU A 192 -0.66 -9.82 5.44
N LYS A 193 -0.17 -8.82 6.16
CA LYS A 193 0.36 -8.99 7.52
C LYS A 193 -0.72 -9.51 8.46
N LEU A 194 -1.92 -8.94 8.44
CA LEU A 194 -3.03 -9.37 9.28
C LEU A 194 -3.41 -10.85 9.05
N ILE A 195 -3.44 -11.28 7.79
CA ILE A 195 -3.71 -12.69 7.47
C ILE A 195 -2.57 -13.61 7.90
N LYS A 196 -1.30 -13.18 7.73
CA LYS A 196 -0.13 -13.94 8.19
C LYS A 196 -0.15 -14.12 9.71
N ASP A 197 -0.43 -13.06 10.45
CA ASP A 197 -0.56 -13.12 11.92
C ASP A 197 -1.65 -14.12 12.33
N GLU A 198 -2.77 -14.18 11.61
CA GLU A 198 -3.85 -15.14 11.89
C GLU A 198 -3.48 -16.58 11.53
N LEU A 199 -2.75 -16.78 10.43
CA LEU A 199 -2.18 -18.08 10.07
C LEU A 199 -1.20 -18.59 11.13
N ASP A 200 -0.33 -17.72 11.63
CA ASP A 200 0.68 -18.08 12.62
C ASP A 200 0.05 -18.38 14.00
N ARG A 201 -1.01 -17.66 14.38
CA ARG A 201 -1.85 -18.02 15.54
C ARG A 201 -2.47 -19.41 15.37
N GLY A 202 -3.05 -19.70 14.21
CA GLY A 202 -3.60 -21.03 13.92
C GLY A 202 -2.55 -22.13 13.98
N ARG A 203 -1.33 -21.89 13.49
CA ARG A 203 -0.22 -22.85 13.46
C ARG A 203 0.42 -23.07 14.83
N SER A 204 0.61 -22.02 15.61
CA SER A 204 1.18 -22.10 16.97
C SER A 204 0.28 -22.89 17.92
N ALA A 205 -1.05 -22.76 17.78
CA ALA A 205 -2.02 -23.62 18.48
C ALA A 205 -1.77 -25.12 18.19
N THR A 206 -1.52 -25.49 16.92
CA THR A 206 -1.16 -26.89 16.57
C THR A 206 0.21 -27.34 17.07
N ALA A 207 1.21 -26.44 17.13
CA ALA A 207 2.55 -26.80 17.61
C ALA A 207 2.54 -27.14 19.11
N LEU A 208 1.79 -26.37 19.91
CA LEU A 208 1.56 -26.66 21.33
C LEU A 208 0.82 -27.99 21.53
N GLU A 209 -0.11 -28.34 20.64
CA GLU A 209 -0.83 -29.61 20.68
C GLU A 209 0.05 -30.82 20.32
N LEU A 210 0.91 -30.71 19.30
CA LEU A 210 1.89 -31.76 18.98
C LEU A 210 2.86 -31.99 20.14
N ALA A 211 3.28 -30.92 20.82
CA ALA A 211 4.08 -31.02 22.04
C ALA A 211 3.31 -31.70 23.19
N ALA A 212 2.03 -31.39 23.39
CA ALA A 212 1.19 -32.03 24.41
C ALA A 212 0.93 -33.51 24.12
N LYS A 213 0.69 -33.90 22.86
CA LYS A 213 0.56 -35.31 22.44
C LYS A 213 1.87 -36.07 22.60
N ALA A 214 3.01 -35.45 22.25
CA ALA A 214 4.32 -36.04 22.48
C ALA A 214 4.61 -36.21 23.98
N ALA A 215 4.22 -35.24 24.82
CA ALA A 215 4.36 -35.32 26.27
C ALA A 215 3.48 -36.42 26.89
N ASN A 216 2.21 -36.54 26.47
CA ASN A 216 1.32 -37.61 26.93
C ASN A 216 1.77 -38.99 26.45
N ALA A 217 2.23 -39.11 25.20
CA ALA A 217 2.80 -40.36 24.70
C ALA A 217 4.06 -40.75 25.48
N ALA A 218 4.92 -39.78 25.82
CA ALA A 218 6.08 -40.01 26.67
C ALA A 218 5.71 -40.45 28.09
N ALA A 219 4.68 -39.85 28.71
CA ALA A 219 4.20 -40.22 30.04
C ALA A 219 3.60 -41.64 30.10
N VAL A 220 2.89 -42.06 29.04
CA VAL A 220 2.36 -43.42 28.91
C VAL A 220 3.49 -44.44 28.73
N MET A 221 4.57 -44.08 28.03
CA MET A 221 5.73 -44.95 27.85
C MET A 221 6.63 -45.07 29.09
N THR A 222 6.64 -44.07 29.99
CA THR A 222 7.43 -44.10 31.23
C THR A 222 6.71 -44.71 32.43
N GLY A 223 5.46 -45.14 32.29
CA GLY A 223 4.71 -45.87 33.33
C GLY A 223 4.41 -45.04 34.59
N ALA A 224 4.39 -43.70 34.47
CA ALA A 224 3.96 -42.80 35.53
C ALA A 224 2.46 -42.51 35.39
N ALA A 225 1.62 -43.46 35.81
CA ALA A 225 0.18 -43.27 35.98
C ALA A 225 -0.24 -43.74 37.37
#